data_AF-A0A5R9NYC2-F1
#
_entry.id   AF-A0A5R9NYC2-F1
#
_cell.length_a   1.000
_cell.length_b   1.000
_cell.length_c   1.000
_cell.angle_alpha   90.00
_cell.angle_beta   90.00
_cell.angle_gamma   90.00
#
_symmetry.space_group_name_H-M   'P 1'
#
loop_
_entity.id
_entity.type
_entity.pdbx_description
1 polymer ?
#
loop_
_entity_poly.entity_id
_entity_poly.type
_entity_poly.pdbx_seq_one_letter_code
_entity_poly.pdbx_strand_id
1 'polypeptide(L)'
;MQEFLMKWRGILKPLHRAGLAAVHARIATDTFDQSFINPKSKAGKTPLMEAYHSVMDRQREIKKTGYRDCEVDFDFEVSIMPHGRNIYGIIYTERGSWRDLFMDQPEISDFSYWDNSDRPSEITARQWRHRYKVWDALLLRGPDAIPAMRGLSAQCTTESFYVEADDIVAAIKPHEVRVRNLARSAVMDADMKRRMARLSEAEVKSRVFETFFDVEKWLKSPDGNAALQAKIKELEIILPKKLTKDMLLEKRPTPDEPDSPTPS
;
A
#
# COMPACT_ATOMS: atom_id res chain seq x y z
N MET A 1 1.14 27.31 -14.41
CA MET A 1 1.77 26.04 -14.01
C MET A 1 1.97 25.94 -12.50
N GLN A 2 2.74 26.84 -11.87
CA GLN A 2 2.94 26.80 -10.40
C GLN A 2 1.61 26.80 -9.62
N GLU A 3 0.66 27.64 -10.01
CA GLU A 3 -0.68 27.68 -9.42
C GLU A 3 -1.42 26.34 -9.53
N PHE A 4 -1.39 25.71 -10.71
CA PHE A 4 -1.96 24.37 -10.95
C PHE A 4 -1.31 23.32 -10.03
N LEU A 5 0.02 23.29 -9.94
CA LEU A 5 0.72 22.35 -9.06
C LEU A 5 0.39 22.58 -7.58
N MET A 6 0.21 23.83 -7.15
CA MET A 6 -0.20 24.15 -5.78
C MET A 6 -1.64 23.70 -5.50
N LYS A 7 -2.57 23.94 -6.42
CA LYS A 7 -3.95 23.41 -6.38
C LYS A 7 -3.94 21.89 -6.29
N TRP A 8 -3.15 21.23 -7.15
CA TRP A 8 -3.04 19.77 -7.19
C TRP A 8 -2.47 19.19 -5.89
N ARG A 9 -1.41 19.78 -5.33
CA ARG A 9 -0.88 19.42 -4.01
C ARG A 9 -1.95 19.54 -2.92
N GLY A 10 -2.81 20.56 -3.00
CA GLY A 10 -3.96 20.73 -2.10
C GLY A 10 -4.98 19.58 -2.18
N ILE A 11 -5.23 19.06 -3.39
CA ILE A 11 -6.12 17.92 -3.63
C ILE A 11 -5.47 16.60 -3.16
N LEU A 12 -4.18 16.40 -3.43
CA LEU A 12 -3.47 15.17 -3.04
C LEU A 12 -3.26 15.05 -1.54
N LYS A 13 -3.04 16.16 -0.83
CA LYS A 13 -2.72 16.16 0.61
C LYS A 13 -3.70 15.33 1.46
N PRO A 14 -5.04 15.54 1.38
CA PRO A 14 -5.98 14.72 2.15
C PRO A 14 -6.00 13.25 1.69
N LEU A 15 -5.82 12.96 0.40
CA LEU A 15 -5.77 11.59 -0.13
C LEU A 15 -4.55 10.84 0.37
N HIS A 16 -3.39 11.49 0.38
CA HIS A 16 -2.16 10.96 0.94
C HIS A 16 -2.32 10.70 2.44
N ARG A 17 -2.84 11.67 3.21
CA ARG A 17 -3.12 11.49 4.65
C ARG A 17 -4.03 10.28 4.91
N ALA A 18 -5.14 10.17 4.17
CA ALA A 18 -6.09 9.07 4.34
C ALA A 18 -5.48 7.70 3.96
N GLY A 19 -4.74 7.63 2.85
CA GLY A 19 -4.07 6.41 2.43
C GLY A 19 -3.02 5.95 3.44
N LEU A 20 -2.20 6.89 3.92
CA LEU A 20 -1.16 6.63 4.91
C LEU A 20 -1.78 6.22 6.26
N ALA A 21 -2.88 6.86 6.68
CA ALA A 21 -3.65 6.49 7.86
C ALA A 21 -4.16 5.05 7.76
N ALA A 22 -4.70 4.64 6.61
CA ALA A 22 -5.21 3.30 6.39
C ALA A 22 -4.11 2.22 6.50
N VAL A 23 -2.90 2.50 5.98
CA VAL A 23 -1.76 1.58 6.10
C VAL A 23 -1.27 1.47 7.54
N HIS A 24 -1.11 2.60 8.23
CA HIS A 24 -0.75 2.59 9.65
C HIS A 24 -1.79 1.86 10.50
N ALA A 25 -3.08 2.12 10.24
CA ALA A 25 -4.19 1.47 10.94
C ALA A 25 -4.16 -0.03 10.75
N ARG A 26 -3.90 -0.50 9.52
CA ARG A 26 -3.75 -1.93 9.24
C ARG A 26 -2.60 -2.54 10.03
N ILE A 27 -1.39 -1.97 9.96
CA ILE A 27 -0.20 -2.54 10.63
C ILE A 27 -0.35 -2.49 12.16
N ALA A 28 -0.87 -1.40 12.71
CA ALA A 28 -1.10 -1.25 14.14
C ALA A 28 -2.15 -2.27 14.62
N THR A 29 -3.27 -2.37 13.89
CA THR A 29 -4.32 -3.35 14.18
C THR A 29 -3.78 -4.78 14.10
N ASP A 30 -3.05 -5.13 13.04
CA ASP A 30 -2.46 -6.46 12.88
C ASP A 30 -1.50 -6.77 14.03
N THR A 31 -0.69 -5.79 14.46
CA THR A 31 0.22 -5.94 15.60
C THR A 31 -0.53 -6.15 16.92
N PHE A 32 -1.59 -5.38 17.14
CA PHE A 32 -2.45 -5.50 18.33
C PHE A 32 -3.18 -6.84 18.36
N ASP A 33 -3.92 -7.17 17.31
CA ASP A 33 -4.75 -8.38 17.23
C ASP A 33 -3.87 -9.65 17.26
N GLN A 34 -2.70 -9.66 16.61
CA GLN A 34 -1.75 -10.77 16.68
C GLN A 34 -1.15 -10.98 18.06
N SER A 35 -1.14 -9.97 18.94
CA SER A 35 -0.67 -10.15 20.31
C SER A 35 -1.59 -11.05 21.14
N PHE A 36 -2.86 -11.22 20.74
CA PHE A 36 -3.78 -12.15 21.39
C PHE A 36 -3.58 -13.59 20.92
N ILE A 37 -3.14 -13.78 19.66
CA ILE A 37 -2.91 -15.11 19.08
C ILE A 37 -1.50 -15.61 19.39
N ASN A 38 -0.51 -14.73 19.30
CA ASN A 38 0.89 -15.04 19.53
C ASN A 38 1.55 -13.94 20.38
N PRO A 39 1.27 -13.91 21.70
CA PRO A 39 1.76 -12.89 22.61
C PRO A 39 3.29 -12.74 22.55
N LYS A 40 4.02 -13.86 22.49
CA LYS A 40 5.49 -13.88 22.42
C LYS A 40 6.04 -13.09 21.23
N SER A 41 5.41 -13.20 20.06
CA SER A 41 5.90 -12.53 18.85
C SER A 41 5.73 -11.02 18.85
N LYS A 42 4.80 -10.50 19.66
CA LYS A 42 4.48 -9.08 19.75
C LYS A 42 4.82 -8.47 21.11
N ALA A 43 5.40 -9.25 22.01
CA ALA A 43 5.78 -8.84 23.35
C ALA A 43 6.66 -7.59 23.32
N GLY A 44 6.30 -6.60 24.14
CA GLY A 44 7.03 -5.36 24.30
C GLY A 44 6.93 -4.37 23.14
N LYS A 45 6.14 -4.68 22.10
CA LYS A 45 5.89 -3.77 20.98
C LYS A 45 4.76 -2.81 21.30
N THR A 46 4.85 -1.57 20.82
CA THR A 46 3.72 -0.65 20.81
C THR A 46 3.10 -0.64 19.41
N PRO A 47 1.84 -1.06 19.22
CA PRO A 47 1.23 -1.20 17.90
C PRO A 47 1.38 0.02 16.99
N LEU A 48 1.19 1.23 17.53
CA LEU A 48 1.31 2.46 16.75
C LEU A 48 2.77 2.76 16.36
N MET A 49 3.73 2.55 17.27
CA MET A 49 5.15 2.74 16.97
C MET A 49 5.64 1.74 15.92
N GLU A 50 5.22 0.49 16.01
CA GLU A 50 5.53 -0.53 14.99
C GLU A 50 4.97 -0.15 13.62
N ALA A 51 3.77 0.42 13.57
CA ALA A 51 3.20 0.92 12.32
C ALA A 51 4.05 2.04 11.71
N TYR A 52 4.42 3.05 12.51
CA TYR A 52 5.28 4.15 12.04
C TYR A 52 6.64 3.64 11.57
N HIS A 53 7.33 2.82 12.38
CA HIS A 53 8.63 2.28 12.01
C HIS A 53 8.54 1.43 10.74
N SER A 54 7.54 0.54 10.65
CA SER A 54 7.36 -0.31 9.48
C SER A 54 7.16 0.51 8.19
N VAL A 55 6.31 1.54 8.23
CA VAL A 55 6.09 2.40 7.06
C VAL A 55 7.35 3.21 6.72
N MET A 56 7.98 3.83 7.71
CA MET A 56 9.20 4.62 7.51
C MET A 56 10.36 3.79 6.96
N ASP A 57 10.53 2.56 7.43
CA ASP A 57 11.61 1.67 7.00
C ASP A 57 11.35 1.18 5.57
N ARG A 58 10.12 0.81 5.23
CA ARG A 58 9.74 0.42 3.85
C ARG A 58 9.90 1.58 2.87
N GLN A 59 9.52 2.80 3.25
CA GLN A 59 9.74 4.00 2.42
C GLN A 59 11.23 4.34 2.27
N ARG A 60 12.04 4.16 3.32
CA ARG A 60 13.50 4.30 3.21
C ARG A 60 14.12 3.25 2.29
N GLU A 61 13.63 2.01 2.34
CA GLU A 61 14.14 0.94 1.48
C GLU A 61 13.79 1.17 0.00
N ILE A 62 12.59 1.71 -0.30
CA ILE A 62 12.23 2.14 -1.67
C ILE A 62 13.27 3.13 -2.20
N LYS A 63 13.62 4.16 -1.42
CA LYS A 63 14.61 5.17 -1.85
C LYS A 63 16.01 4.60 -2.01
N LYS A 64 16.39 3.66 -1.14
CA LYS A 64 17.73 3.06 -1.14
C LYS A 64 17.94 2.09 -2.31
N THR A 65 16.93 1.28 -2.62
CA THR A 65 17.06 0.17 -3.57
C THR A 65 16.41 0.42 -4.92
N GLY A 66 15.47 1.37 -5.00
CA GLY A 66 14.58 1.55 -6.15
C GLY A 66 13.50 0.47 -6.26
N TYR A 67 13.47 -0.53 -5.37
CA TYR A 67 12.41 -1.53 -5.35
C TYR A 67 11.13 -0.90 -4.78
N ARG A 68 10.09 -0.84 -5.61
CA ARG A 68 8.82 -0.17 -5.28
C ARG A 68 7.93 -1.08 -4.43
N ASP A 69 7.34 -0.50 -3.39
CA ASP A 69 6.34 -1.15 -2.56
C ASP A 69 5.03 -0.36 -2.63
N CYS A 70 4.13 -0.80 -3.51
CA CYS A 70 2.89 -0.10 -3.85
C CYS A 70 2.00 0.24 -2.63
N GLU A 71 2.16 -0.47 -1.51
CA GLU A 71 1.35 -0.22 -0.32
C GLU A 71 1.78 1.05 0.41
N VAL A 72 3.09 1.32 0.50
CA VAL A 72 3.66 2.47 1.21
C VAL A 72 4.25 3.53 0.28
N ASP A 73 4.27 3.27 -1.03
CA ASP A 73 4.67 4.24 -2.04
C ASP A 73 3.51 5.21 -2.28
N PHE A 74 3.71 6.44 -1.83
CA PHE A 74 2.78 7.56 -2.00
C PHE A 74 3.46 8.67 -2.80
N ASP A 75 4.45 8.34 -3.63
CA ASP A 75 5.07 9.30 -4.51
C ASP A 75 4.09 9.69 -5.63
N PHE A 76 4.07 10.99 -5.90
CA PHE A 76 3.45 11.54 -7.09
C PHE A 76 4.37 12.63 -7.61
N GLU A 77 5.06 12.34 -8.70
CA GLU A 77 5.96 13.27 -9.37
C GLU A 77 5.40 13.61 -10.75
N VAL A 78 5.55 14.88 -11.15
CA VAL A 78 5.28 15.32 -12.53
C VAL A 78 6.56 15.86 -13.12
N SER A 79 7.02 15.28 -14.23
CA SER A 79 8.02 15.90 -15.09
C SER A 79 7.33 16.78 -16.12
N ILE A 80 7.76 18.02 -16.27
CA ILE A 80 7.11 19.05 -17.07
C ILE A 80 8.08 19.56 -18.14
N MET A 81 7.67 19.49 -19.40
CA MET A 81 8.49 19.81 -20.57
C MET A 81 7.76 20.82 -21.47
N PRO A 82 8.10 22.12 -21.39
CA PRO A 82 7.58 23.12 -22.31
C PRO A 82 8.07 22.87 -23.73
N HIS A 83 7.17 22.92 -24.72
CA HIS A 83 7.54 22.82 -26.14
C HIS A 83 6.59 23.60 -27.04
N GLY A 84 7.13 24.64 -27.68
CA GLY A 84 6.35 25.60 -28.47
C GLY A 84 5.39 26.40 -27.58
N ARG A 85 4.09 26.34 -27.88
CA ARG A 85 3.02 27.01 -27.12
C ARG A 85 2.35 26.10 -26.08
N ASN A 86 2.78 24.84 -26.01
CA ASN A 86 2.16 23.83 -25.16
C ASN A 86 3.14 23.39 -24.06
N ILE A 87 2.58 22.76 -23.03
CA ILE A 87 3.35 22.11 -21.98
C ILE A 87 2.98 20.63 -21.97
N TYR A 88 3.98 19.78 -22.00
CA TYR A 88 3.83 18.33 -21.93
C TYR A 88 4.32 17.84 -20.59
N GLY A 89 3.87 16.67 -20.16
CA GLY A 89 4.33 16.10 -18.91
C GLY A 89 4.17 14.60 -18.84
N ILE A 90 4.96 14.01 -17.94
CA ILE A 90 4.86 12.60 -17.56
C ILE A 90 4.62 12.57 -16.06
N ILE A 91 3.61 11.82 -15.63
CA ILE A 91 3.32 11.59 -14.22
C ILE A 91 3.87 10.24 -13.79
N TYR A 92 4.45 10.20 -12.59
CA TYR A 92 5.01 9.01 -11.98
C TYR A 92 4.30 8.79 -10.65
N THR A 93 3.52 7.71 -10.57
CA THR A 93 2.84 7.30 -9.34
C THR A 93 2.41 5.85 -9.41
N GLU A 94 2.47 5.16 -8.27
CA GLU A 94 1.88 3.82 -8.09
C GLU A 94 0.37 3.89 -7.75
N ARG A 95 -0.16 5.10 -7.53
CA ARG A 95 -1.56 5.32 -7.14
C ARG A 95 -2.42 5.57 -8.37
N GLY A 96 -2.95 4.50 -8.95
CA GLY A 96 -3.85 4.57 -10.11
C GLY A 96 -5.02 5.55 -9.92
N SER A 97 -5.64 5.58 -8.75
CA SER A 97 -6.72 6.54 -8.47
C SER A 97 -6.25 8.01 -8.46
N TRP A 98 -5.00 8.28 -8.10
CA TRP A 98 -4.44 9.63 -8.15
C TRP A 98 -4.11 10.05 -9.58
N ARG A 99 -3.60 9.10 -10.38
CA ARG A 99 -3.42 9.29 -11.82
C ARG A 99 -4.74 9.68 -12.48
N ASP A 100 -5.81 8.93 -12.20
CA ASP A 100 -7.12 9.17 -12.83
C ASP A 100 -7.66 10.55 -12.42
N LEU A 101 -7.61 10.91 -11.13
CA LEU A 101 -7.98 12.24 -10.65
C LEU A 101 -7.15 13.39 -11.25
N PHE A 102 -5.87 13.14 -11.54
CA PHE A 102 -5.02 14.11 -12.22
C PHE A 102 -5.44 14.30 -13.67
N MET A 103 -5.76 13.20 -14.36
CA MET A 103 -6.22 13.23 -15.75
C MET A 103 -7.60 13.87 -15.92
N ASP A 104 -8.43 13.83 -14.87
CA ASP A 104 -9.74 14.49 -14.84
C ASP A 104 -9.68 16.02 -14.64
N GLN A 105 -8.50 16.61 -14.41
CA GLN A 105 -8.38 18.05 -14.28
C GLN A 105 -8.66 18.75 -15.63
N PRO A 106 -9.44 19.84 -15.67
CA PRO A 106 -9.84 20.50 -16.91
C PRO A 106 -8.66 21.08 -17.70
N GLU A 107 -7.54 21.35 -17.04
CA GLU A 107 -6.31 21.84 -17.66
C GLU A 107 -5.45 20.72 -18.28
N ILE A 108 -5.81 19.45 -18.08
CA ILE A 108 -5.04 18.27 -18.49
C ILE A 108 -5.74 17.54 -19.64
N SER A 109 -4.96 16.99 -20.56
CA SER A 109 -5.47 16.19 -21.66
C SER A 109 -4.45 15.11 -22.02
N ASP A 110 -4.93 13.91 -22.31
CA ASP A 110 -4.05 12.80 -22.67
C ASP A 110 -3.34 13.04 -24.01
N PHE A 111 -2.01 13.07 -23.95
CA PHE A 111 -1.11 13.16 -25.10
C PHE A 111 -0.10 12.01 -25.15
N SER A 112 -0.45 10.87 -24.57
CA SER A 112 0.38 9.66 -24.52
C SER A 112 0.76 9.15 -25.92
N TYR A 113 1.94 8.57 -26.01
CA TYR A 113 2.48 7.89 -27.18
C TYR A 113 3.30 6.67 -26.75
N TRP A 114 3.22 5.59 -27.52
CA TRP A 114 4.05 4.40 -27.39
C TRP A 114 4.26 3.80 -28.79
N ASP A 115 5.36 3.08 -29.00
CA ASP A 115 5.73 2.49 -30.30
C ASP A 115 5.70 0.96 -30.31
N ASN A 116 5.42 0.34 -29.16
CA ASN A 116 5.42 -1.11 -28.98
C ASN A 116 4.07 -1.80 -29.28
N SER A 117 3.04 -1.03 -29.64
CA SER A 117 1.69 -1.52 -29.88
C SER A 117 0.97 -0.62 -30.88
N ASP A 118 -0.15 -1.12 -31.39
CA ASP A 118 -1.01 -0.35 -32.28
C ASP A 118 -1.53 0.92 -31.59
N ARG A 119 -1.70 1.93 -32.45
CA ARG A 119 -2.28 3.22 -32.12
C ARG A 119 -3.75 3.05 -31.68
N PRO A 120 -4.23 3.83 -30.68
CA PRO A 120 -5.64 3.83 -30.31
C PRO A 120 -6.56 4.19 -31.49
N SER A 121 -7.72 3.53 -31.56
CA SER A 121 -8.66 3.61 -32.68
C SER A 121 -9.21 5.02 -32.92
N GLU A 122 -9.39 5.77 -31.84
CA GLU A 122 -10.03 7.08 -31.74
C GLU A 122 -9.10 8.24 -32.11
N ILE A 123 -7.79 8.02 -32.11
CA ILE A 123 -6.83 9.00 -32.60
C ILE A 123 -6.88 8.95 -34.16
N THR A 124 -6.16 9.78 -34.90
CA THR A 124 -5.83 9.53 -36.33
C THR A 124 -4.35 9.21 -36.54
N ALA A 125 -3.99 8.54 -37.63
CA ALA A 125 -2.59 8.29 -37.96
C ALA A 125 -1.75 9.58 -38.03
N ARG A 126 -2.36 10.67 -38.50
CA ARG A 126 -1.74 12.01 -38.52
C ARG A 126 -1.49 12.54 -37.11
N GLN A 127 -2.47 12.47 -36.21
CA GLN A 127 -2.32 12.89 -34.81
C GLN A 127 -1.27 12.04 -34.09
N TRP A 128 -1.25 10.73 -34.31
CA TRP A 128 -0.27 9.84 -33.69
C TRP A 128 1.16 10.13 -34.13
N ARG A 129 1.35 10.35 -35.44
CA ARG A 129 2.64 10.80 -35.98
C ARG A 129 3.05 12.17 -35.43
N HIS A 130 2.09 13.06 -35.16
CA HIS A 130 2.36 14.32 -34.49
C HIS A 130 2.82 14.12 -33.05
N ARG A 131 2.15 13.25 -32.26
CA ARG A 131 2.58 12.89 -30.91
C ARG A 131 4.01 12.32 -30.90
N TYR A 132 4.31 11.36 -31.79
CA TYR A 132 5.68 10.84 -31.98
C TYR A 132 6.71 11.96 -32.17
N LYS A 133 6.45 12.87 -33.12
CA LYS A 133 7.40 13.97 -33.41
C LYS A 133 7.63 14.89 -32.22
N VAL A 134 6.58 15.13 -31.42
CA VAL A 134 6.70 15.94 -30.19
C VAL A 134 7.53 15.20 -29.16
N TRP A 135 7.22 13.93 -28.87
CA TRP A 135 7.97 13.13 -27.90
C TRP A 135 9.42 12.86 -28.33
N ASP A 136 9.68 12.66 -29.62
CA ASP A 136 11.04 12.57 -30.20
C ASP A 136 11.83 13.86 -29.97
N ALA A 137 11.22 15.01 -30.22
CA ALA A 137 11.85 16.31 -29.98
C ALA A 137 12.11 16.58 -28.49
N LEU A 138 11.22 16.12 -27.61
CA LEU A 138 11.33 16.29 -26.16
C LEU A 138 12.36 15.37 -25.51
N LEU A 139 12.38 14.09 -25.90
CA LEU A 139 13.11 13.03 -25.17
C LEU A 139 14.29 12.44 -25.95
N LEU A 140 14.21 12.34 -27.28
CA LEU A 140 15.14 11.50 -28.06
C LEU A 140 16.32 12.29 -28.67
N ARG A 141 16.27 13.62 -28.70
CA ARG A 141 17.34 14.46 -29.27
C ARG A 141 18.32 14.97 -28.21
N GLY A 142 19.35 14.16 -27.92
CA GLY A 142 20.58 14.54 -27.22
C GLY A 142 21.07 13.48 -26.21
N PRO A 143 22.24 13.69 -25.56
CA PRO A 143 22.92 12.68 -24.75
C PRO A 143 22.11 12.24 -23.51
N ASP A 144 21.21 13.10 -23.02
CA ASP A 144 20.40 12.85 -21.83
C ASP A 144 18.94 12.54 -22.21
N ALA A 145 18.68 11.34 -22.70
CA ALA A 145 17.34 10.88 -23.13
C ALA A 145 16.39 10.52 -21.96
N ILE A 146 16.63 11.09 -20.78
CA ILE A 146 15.89 10.80 -19.54
C ILE A 146 14.92 11.95 -19.29
N PRO A 147 13.58 11.71 -19.22
CA PRO A 147 12.60 12.78 -19.02
C PRO A 147 12.86 13.69 -17.81
N ALA A 148 13.37 13.12 -16.71
CA ALA A 148 13.74 13.86 -15.51
C ALA A 148 14.91 14.85 -15.73
N MET A 149 15.70 14.68 -16.79
CA MET A 149 16.85 15.54 -17.14
C MET A 149 16.50 16.63 -18.18
N ARG A 150 15.31 16.60 -18.78
CA ARG A 150 14.88 17.52 -19.85
C ARG A 150 13.78 18.48 -19.42
N GLY A 151 13.13 18.20 -18.31
CA GLY A 151 12.01 18.98 -17.79
C GLY A 151 12.26 19.55 -16.40
N LEU A 152 11.25 20.24 -15.89
CA LEU A 152 11.13 20.54 -14.47
C LEU A 152 10.37 19.40 -13.79
N SER A 153 11.02 18.70 -12.87
CA SER A 153 10.34 17.75 -11.99
C SER A 153 9.71 18.46 -10.80
N ALA A 154 8.47 18.09 -10.49
CA ALA A 154 7.73 18.59 -9.34
C ALA A 154 7.20 17.43 -8.49
N GLN A 155 7.78 17.24 -7.31
CA GLN A 155 7.19 16.37 -6.29
C GLN A 155 5.88 16.99 -5.80
N CYS A 156 4.78 16.24 -5.90
CA CYS A 156 3.44 16.68 -5.52
C CYS A 156 2.95 16.07 -4.20
N THR A 157 3.73 15.19 -3.58
CA THR A 157 3.52 14.70 -2.22
C THR A 157 4.64 15.14 -1.28
N THR A 158 4.38 15.11 0.02
CA THR A 158 5.38 15.42 1.05
C THR A 158 5.92 14.12 1.62
N GLU A 159 7.24 13.95 1.61
CA GLU A 159 7.89 12.72 2.08
C GLU A 159 7.74 12.49 3.59
N SER A 160 7.62 13.57 4.37
CA SER A 160 7.56 13.53 5.84
C SER A 160 6.14 13.74 6.35
N PHE A 161 5.15 13.09 5.74
CA PHE A 161 3.76 13.25 6.17
C PHE A 161 3.50 12.42 7.43
N TYR A 162 3.54 13.06 8.60
CA TYR A 162 3.08 12.43 9.83
C TYR A 162 1.55 12.35 9.83
N VAL A 163 1.02 11.18 10.16
CA VAL A 163 -0.42 10.96 10.33
C VAL A 163 -0.72 10.97 11.82
N GLU A 164 -1.74 11.70 12.24
CA GLU A 164 -2.14 11.74 13.64
C GLU A 164 -2.77 10.41 14.08
N ALA A 165 -2.57 10.05 15.34
CA ALA A 165 -3.13 8.81 15.90
C ALA A 165 -4.66 8.74 15.76
N ASP A 166 -5.35 9.88 15.80
CA ASP A 166 -6.81 9.93 15.67
C ASP A 166 -7.27 9.59 14.24
N ASP A 167 -6.51 9.99 13.21
CA ASP A 167 -6.80 9.58 11.82
C ASP A 167 -6.57 8.08 11.65
N ILE A 168 -5.52 7.55 12.29
CA ILE A 168 -5.20 6.13 12.27
C ILE A 168 -6.33 5.34 12.90
N VAL A 169 -6.81 5.77 14.08
CA VAL A 169 -7.96 5.15 14.76
C VAL A 169 -9.23 5.24 13.91
N ALA A 170 -9.49 6.39 13.27
CA ALA A 170 -10.63 6.57 12.38
C ALA A 170 -10.56 5.66 11.13
N ALA A 171 -9.35 5.30 10.67
CA ALA A 171 -9.13 4.42 9.54
C ALA A 171 -9.16 2.91 9.90
N ILE A 172 -9.29 2.55 11.18
CA ILE A 172 -9.37 1.16 11.61
C ILE A 172 -10.62 0.50 11.03
N LYS A 173 -10.44 -0.68 10.42
CA LYS A 173 -11.54 -1.45 9.85
C LYS A 173 -12.52 -1.91 10.95
N PRO A 174 -13.82 -2.05 10.63
CA PRO A 174 -14.81 -2.58 11.58
C PRO A 174 -14.40 -3.93 12.18
N HIS A 175 -14.81 -4.20 13.43
CA HIS A 175 -14.47 -5.42 14.17
C HIS A 175 -14.69 -6.70 13.37
N GLU A 176 -15.85 -6.86 12.75
CA GLU A 176 -16.19 -8.03 11.93
C GLU A 176 -15.18 -8.28 10.80
N VAL A 177 -14.71 -7.21 10.16
CA VAL A 177 -13.72 -7.28 9.08
C VAL A 177 -12.35 -7.68 9.62
N ARG A 178 -11.95 -7.11 10.77
CA ARG A 178 -10.68 -7.44 11.44
C ARG A 178 -10.64 -8.91 11.87
N VAL A 179 -11.68 -9.35 12.59
CA VAL A 179 -11.84 -10.73 13.03
C VAL A 179 -11.78 -11.69 11.85
N ARG A 180 -12.53 -11.42 10.78
CA ARG A 180 -12.55 -12.28 9.58
C ARG A 180 -11.19 -12.37 8.91
N ASN A 181 -10.48 -11.24 8.76
CA ASN A 181 -9.15 -11.24 8.15
C ASN A 181 -8.14 -12.02 8.99
N LEU A 182 -8.15 -11.81 10.31
CA LEU A 182 -7.26 -12.50 11.23
C LEU A 182 -7.56 -14.01 11.29
N ALA A 183 -8.85 -14.38 11.36
CA ALA A 183 -9.29 -15.76 11.32
C ALA A 183 -8.82 -16.45 10.03
N ARG A 184 -9.00 -15.79 8.88
CA ARG A 184 -8.53 -16.31 7.59
C ARG A 184 -7.03 -16.53 7.61
N SER A 185 -6.24 -15.53 8.02
CA SER A 185 -4.77 -15.66 8.10
C SER A 185 -4.37 -16.81 9.02
N ALA A 186 -4.95 -16.90 10.21
CA ALA A 186 -4.60 -17.93 11.20
C ALA A 186 -4.93 -19.34 10.69
N VAL A 187 -6.09 -19.52 10.04
CA VAL A 187 -6.49 -20.81 9.46
C VAL A 187 -5.61 -21.17 8.26
N MET A 188 -5.30 -20.20 7.38
CA MET A 188 -4.36 -20.43 6.27
C MET A 188 -3.00 -20.85 6.77
N ASP A 189 -2.43 -20.11 7.73
CA ASP A 189 -1.10 -20.40 8.27
C ASP A 189 -1.04 -21.77 8.95
N ALA A 190 -2.08 -22.13 9.72
CA ALA A 190 -2.17 -23.43 10.36
C ALA A 190 -2.25 -24.57 9.34
N ASP A 191 -3.06 -24.43 8.29
CA ASP A 191 -3.23 -25.45 7.24
C ASP A 191 -1.97 -25.58 6.38
N MET A 192 -1.36 -24.45 6.00
CA MET A 192 -0.07 -24.41 5.30
C MET A 192 1.00 -25.14 6.11
N LYS A 193 1.18 -24.79 7.39
CA LYS A 193 2.14 -25.47 8.27
C LYS A 193 1.86 -26.97 8.36
N ARG A 194 0.59 -27.38 8.49
CA ARG A 194 0.21 -28.80 8.56
C ARG A 194 0.59 -29.56 7.29
N ARG A 195 0.32 -28.99 6.10
CA ARG A 195 0.65 -29.62 4.82
C ARG A 195 2.16 -29.68 4.56
N MET A 196 2.88 -28.63 4.98
CA MET A 196 4.31 -28.49 4.73
C MET A 196 5.18 -29.20 5.78
N ALA A 197 4.63 -29.59 6.93
CA ALA A 197 5.38 -30.22 8.03
C ALA A 197 6.12 -31.52 7.66
N ARG A 198 5.75 -32.17 6.55
CA ARG A 198 6.36 -33.42 6.08
C ARG A 198 7.33 -33.22 4.91
N LEU A 199 7.50 -31.99 4.45
CA LEU A 199 8.36 -31.65 3.32
C LEU A 199 9.75 -31.25 3.80
N SER A 200 10.77 -31.58 3.02
CA SER A 200 12.11 -31.00 3.19
C SER A 200 12.11 -29.50 2.84
N GLU A 201 13.15 -28.77 3.26
CA GLU A 201 13.25 -27.33 2.97
C GLU A 201 13.27 -27.02 1.46
N ALA A 202 13.91 -27.87 0.66
CA ALA A 202 13.94 -27.73 -0.79
C ALA A 202 12.55 -27.92 -1.42
N GLU A 203 11.77 -28.88 -0.93
CA GLU A 203 10.39 -29.12 -1.35
C GLU A 203 9.45 -28.01 -0.90
N VAL A 204 9.66 -27.45 0.30
CA VAL A 204 8.93 -26.27 0.78
C VAL A 204 9.10 -25.12 -0.20
N LYS A 205 10.33 -24.81 -0.62
CA LYS A 205 10.61 -23.70 -1.55
C LYS A 205 9.96 -23.93 -2.91
N SER A 206 9.96 -25.15 -3.43
CA SER A 206 9.37 -25.45 -4.74
C SER A 206 7.84 -25.54 -4.71
N ARG A 207 7.23 -25.92 -3.58
CA ARG A 207 5.79 -26.19 -3.47
C ARG A 207 4.99 -25.16 -2.69
N VAL A 208 5.61 -24.07 -2.21
CA VAL A 208 4.92 -23.06 -1.39
C VAL A 208 3.71 -22.47 -2.11
N PHE A 209 3.82 -22.17 -3.41
CA PHE A 209 2.73 -21.61 -4.20
C PHE A 209 1.62 -22.64 -4.49
N GLU A 210 1.99 -23.86 -4.87
CA GLU A 210 1.03 -24.96 -5.06
C GLU A 210 0.22 -25.19 -3.77
N THR A 211 0.92 -25.30 -2.64
CA THR A 211 0.31 -25.50 -1.33
C THR A 211 -0.59 -24.33 -0.95
N PHE A 212 -0.18 -23.09 -1.23
CA PHE A 212 -0.99 -21.91 -1.00
C PHE A 212 -2.33 -21.98 -1.77
N PHE A 213 -2.29 -22.31 -3.06
CA PHE A 213 -3.51 -22.44 -3.87
C PHE A 213 -4.40 -23.60 -3.40
N ASP A 214 -3.81 -24.72 -2.97
CA ASP A 214 -4.55 -25.83 -2.41
C ASP A 214 -5.27 -25.46 -1.10
N VAL A 215 -4.62 -24.65 -0.24
CA VAL A 215 -5.22 -24.12 0.98
C VAL A 215 -6.33 -23.13 0.64
N GLU A 216 -6.13 -22.24 -0.34
CA GLU A 216 -7.18 -21.32 -0.79
C GLU A 216 -8.40 -22.05 -1.35
N LYS A 217 -8.18 -23.14 -2.10
CA LYS A 217 -9.25 -23.99 -2.61
C LYS A 217 -9.95 -24.72 -1.46
N TRP A 218 -9.21 -25.26 -0.51
CA TRP A 218 -9.76 -25.90 0.67
C TRP A 218 -10.57 -24.95 1.55
N LEU A 219 -10.15 -23.70 1.72
CA LEU A 219 -10.92 -22.68 2.45
C LEU A 219 -12.32 -22.42 1.87
N LYS A 220 -12.52 -22.68 0.57
CA LYS A 220 -13.82 -22.58 -0.11
C LYS A 220 -14.67 -23.85 0.02
N SER A 221 -14.11 -24.95 0.54
CA SER A 221 -14.84 -26.19 0.80
C SER A 221 -15.67 -26.10 2.09
N PRO A 222 -16.63 -27.03 2.32
CA PRO A 222 -17.40 -27.08 3.56
C PRO A 222 -16.51 -27.16 4.81
N ASP A 223 -15.47 -28.00 4.80
CA ASP A 223 -14.58 -28.19 5.94
C ASP A 223 -13.72 -26.96 6.22
N GLY A 224 -13.17 -26.34 5.16
CA GLY A 224 -12.37 -25.12 5.29
C GLY A 224 -13.21 -23.93 5.75
N ASN A 225 -14.44 -23.80 5.25
CA ASN A 225 -15.36 -22.78 5.74
C ASN A 225 -15.78 -23.05 7.19
N ALA A 226 -16.03 -24.30 7.58
CA ALA A 226 -16.33 -24.65 8.97
C ALA A 226 -15.18 -24.27 9.92
N ALA A 227 -13.93 -24.56 9.54
CA ALA A 227 -12.74 -24.16 10.29
C ALA A 227 -12.62 -22.62 10.40
N LEU A 228 -12.88 -21.90 9.30
CA LEU A 228 -12.89 -20.44 9.30
C LEU A 228 -13.97 -19.87 10.23
N GLN A 229 -15.21 -20.38 10.17
CA GLN A 229 -16.30 -19.93 11.03
C GLN A 229 -16.04 -20.23 12.51
N ALA A 230 -15.45 -21.39 12.83
CA ALA A 230 -15.05 -21.71 14.18
C ALA A 230 -14.00 -20.70 14.69
N LYS A 231 -13.00 -20.37 13.87
CA LYS A 231 -11.96 -19.41 14.25
C LYS A 231 -12.50 -17.98 14.38
N ILE A 232 -13.46 -17.59 13.56
CA ILE A 232 -14.17 -16.31 13.70
C ILE A 232 -14.83 -16.23 15.08
N LYS A 233 -15.65 -17.22 15.46
CA LYS A 233 -16.34 -17.24 16.76
C LYS A 233 -15.38 -17.17 17.95
N GLU A 234 -14.26 -17.88 17.87
CA GLU A 234 -13.20 -17.82 18.89
C GLU A 234 -12.65 -16.39 19.03
N LEU A 235 -12.31 -15.75 17.91
CA LEU A 235 -11.71 -14.41 17.90
C LEU A 235 -12.71 -13.30 18.24
N GLU A 236 -14.00 -13.47 17.96
CA GLU A 236 -15.05 -12.52 18.37
C GLU A 236 -15.14 -12.36 19.89
N ILE A 237 -14.80 -13.42 20.65
CA ILE A 237 -14.83 -13.42 22.12
C ILE A 237 -13.61 -12.69 22.68
N ILE A 238 -12.45 -12.86 22.04
CA ILE A 238 -11.16 -12.40 22.58
C ILE A 238 -10.86 -10.97 22.12
N LEU A 239 -11.19 -10.62 20.87
CA LEU A 239 -10.81 -9.33 20.30
C LEU A 239 -11.79 -8.22 20.70
N PRO A 240 -11.28 -7.06 21.15
CA PRO A 240 -12.13 -5.93 21.51
C PRO A 240 -12.90 -5.39 20.29
N LYS A 241 -14.17 -5.04 20.48
CA LYS A 241 -15.04 -4.51 19.42
C LYS A 241 -14.55 -3.17 18.85
N LYS A 242 -13.96 -2.33 19.68
CA LYS A 242 -13.42 -1.03 19.29
C LYS A 242 -11.97 -0.93 19.77
N LEU A 243 -11.10 -0.44 18.89
CA LEU A 243 -9.75 -0.06 19.26
C LEU A 243 -9.72 1.44 19.51
N THR A 244 -9.06 1.85 20.59
CA THR A 244 -8.84 3.26 20.93
C THR A 244 -7.38 3.63 20.69
N LYS A 245 -7.09 4.92 20.70
CA LYS A 245 -5.74 5.45 20.64
C LYS A 245 -4.85 4.89 21.76
N ASP A 246 -5.35 4.87 22.99
CA ASP A 246 -4.59 4.40 24.15
C ASP A 246 -4.21 2.93 24.02
N MET A 247 -5.14 2.09 23.56
CA MET A 247 -4.88 0.67 23.29
C MET A 247 -3.77 0.46 22.25
N LEU A 248 -3.60 1.37 21.29
CA LEU A 248 -2.54 1.28 20.28
C LEU A 248 -1.21 1.91 20.73
N LEU A 249 -1.23 2.77 21.74
CA LEU A 249 -0.04 3.39 22.35
C LEU A 249 0.54 2.54 23.48
N GLU A 250 -0.27 1.71 24.10
CA GLU A 250 0.16 0.77 25.13
C GLU A 250 1.10 -0.30 24.58
N LYS A 251 2.17 -0.55 25.33
CA LYS A 251 3.12 -1.63 25.07
C LYS A 251 2.42 -2.98 25.28
N ARG A 252 2.58 -3.91 24.34
CA ARG A 252 2.01 -5.26 24.47
C ARG A 252 2.71 -6.03 25.60
N PRO A 253 1.96 -6.76 26.44
CA PRO A 253 2.52 -7.43 27.62
C PRO A 253 3.57 -8.48 27.21
N THR A 254 4.61 -8.60 28.03
CA THR A 254 5.56 -9.72 27.93
C THR A 254 4.96 -10.91 28.69
N PRO A 255 5.06 -12.15 28.16
CA PRO A 255 4.50 -13.34 28.82
C PRO A 255 5.04 -13.61 30.24
N ASP A 256 6.13 -12.96 30.63
CA ASP A 256 6.82 -13.16 31.90
C ASP A 256 6.63 -11.98 32.89
N GLU A 257 5.87 -10.95 32.54
CA GLU A 257 5.47 -9.90 33.49
C GLU A 257 4.22 -10.36 34.26
N PRO A 258 4.29 -10.52 35.59
CA PRO A 258 3.10 -10.80 36.39
C PRO A 258 2.14 -9.61 36.27
N ASP A 259 0.84 -9.91 36.08
CA ASP A 259 -0.23 -8.92 35.97
C ASP A 259 -0.06 -7.82 37.01
N SER A 260 0.28 -6.62 36.55
CA SER A 260 0.26 -5.43 37.39
C SER A 260 -1.21 -5.16 37.74
N PRO A 261 -1.57 -5.03 39.02
CA PRO A 261 -2.97 -4.90 39.40
C PRO A 261 -3.57 -3.63 38.81
N THR A 262 -4.69 -3.78 38.10
CA THR A 262 -5.51 -2.69 37.58
C THR A 262 -5.81 -1.68 38.70
N PRO A 263 -5.57 -0.37 38.51
CA PRO A 263 -5.97 0.63 39.50
C PRO A 263 -7.49 0.64 39.61
N SER A 264 -7.98 0.49 40.85
CA SER A 264 -9.40 0.55 41.22
C SER A 264 -9.94 1.97 41.17
#